data_AF-A0A1H0CZK8-F1
#
_entry.id   AF-A0A1H0CZK8-F1
#
_cell.length_a   1.000
_cell.length_b   1.000
_cell.length_c   1.000
_cell.angle_alpha   90.00
_cell.angle_beta   90.00
_cell.angle_gamma   90.00
#
_symmetry.space_group_name_H-M   'P 1'
#
loop_
_entity.id
_entity.type
_entity.pdbx_description
1 polymer ?
#
loop_
_entity_poly.entity_id
_entity_poly.type
_entity_poly.pdbx_seq_one_letter_code
_entity_poly.pdbx_strand_id
1 'polypeptide(L)'
;MQITAPPLPYVAVAESFKLPPGANFHGTSGIAFNSKGHIFVIHRGPMPLMEFDPDGNFIRGFGDGMFERSHGLRIDAQDNIWATDVRSNMVYKFASSGRLEMVLGVKGHTGEWHPFGHLRLFDEPNEAVVGPTGDIYVLQGHGKGESRVLKFDSDGTFLATWGGKGKGPGQFDLPHSLVFDAQGLLHIADRNNARIQVFDADGNYIRESAHPGAPCGLFMGADQHIWLAHGHAGHVMKLDLNGNVVGVIEGGGQGKTTGKYGEAHYIAVSPRDEIFVADTLNWRIQKYVRK
;
A
#
# COMPACT_ATOMS: atom_id res chain seq x y z
N MET A 1 19.71 8.24 -10.50
CA MET A 1 20.22 6.88 -10.22
C MET A 1 20.09 6.06 -11.48
N GLN A 2 21.15 5.38 -11.91
CA GLN A 2 21.08 4.43 -13.01
C GLN A 2 20.81 3.06 -12.41
N ILE A 3 19.58 2.56 -12.52
CA ILE A 3 19.22 1.23 -12.02
C ILE A 3 19.74 0.22 -13.05
N THR A 4 20.69 -0.62 -12.67
CA THR A 4 21.26 -1.65 -13.52
C THR A 4 20.53 -2.97 -13.30
N ALA A 5 19.46 -3.20 -14.06
CA ALA A 5 18.70 -4.45 -14.04
C ALA A 5 18.12 -4.71 -15.44
N PRO A 6 17.86 -5.97 -15.81
CA PRO A 6 17.29 -6.29 -17.11
C PRO A 6 15.87 -5.70 -17.25
N PRO A 7 15.46 -5.36 -18.49
CA PRO A 7 14.12 -4.89 -18.74
C PRO A 7 13.09 -6.00 -18.53
N LEU A 8 12.01 -5.69 -17.83
CA LEU A 8 10.86 -6.59 -17.69
C LEU A 8 10.00 -6.53 -18.97
N PRO A 9 9.37 -7.65 -19.37
CA PRO A 9 8.62 -7.75 -20.62
C PRO A 9 7.23 -7.11 -20.52
N TYR A 10 7.14 -5.87 -20.05
CA TYR A 10 5.91 -5.13 -19.84
C TYR A 10 5.88 -3.85 -20.68
N VAL A 11 4.68 -3.45 -21.07
CA VAL A 11 4.43 -2.18 -21.75
C VAL A 11 3.28 -1.45 -21.08
N ALA A 12 3.42 -0.14 -20.94
CA ALA A 12 2.36 0.70 -20.39
C ALA A 12 1.25 0.88 -21.43
N VAL A 13 0.00 0.68 -21.01
CA VAL A 13 -1.19 0.83 -21.86
C VAL A 13 -2.13 1.86 -21.25
N ALA A 14 -3.02 2.42 -22.07
CA ALA A 14 -4.11 3.22 -21.54
C ALA A 14 -4.96 2.38 -20.59
N GLU A 15 -5.39 2.97 -19.49
CA GLU A 15 -6.34 2.34 -18.59
C GLU A 15 -7.75 2.31 -19.22
N SER A 16 -8.58 1.37 -18.78
CA SER A 16 -9.91 1.09 -19.35
C SER A 16 -11.05 1.24 -18.35
N PHE A 17 -10.84 1.95 -17.24
CA PHE A 17 -11.83 2.13 -16.20
C PHE A 17 -13.01 2.97 -16.70
N LYS A 18 -14.21 2.41 -16.62
CA LYS A 18 -15.46 3.09 -16.97
C LYS A 18 -16.05 3.72 -15.72
N LEU A 19 -15.64 4.95 -15.42
CA LEU A 19 -16.13 5.69 -14.27
C LEU A 19 -17.60 6.13 -14.45
N PRO A 20 -18.37 6.25 -13.34
CA PRO A 20 -19.69 6.88 -13.37
C PRO A 20 -19.63 8.29 -13.97
N PRO A 21 -20.72 8.78 -14.61
CA PRO A 21 -20.77 10.14 -15.13
C PRO A 21 -20.39 11.19 -14.09
N GLY A 22 -19.43 12.06 -14.44
CA GLY A 22 -18.94 13.13 -13.57
C GLY A 22 -17.89 12.71 -12.53
N ALA A 23 -17.58 11.42 -12.40
CA ALA A 23 -16.53 10.94 -11.50
C ALA A 23 -15.14 11.01 -12.17
N ASN A 24 -14.11 11.14 -11.33
CA ASN A 24 -12.70 11.00 -11.71
C ASN A 24 -11.95 10.33 -10.54
N PHE A 25 -10.73 9.88 -10.79
CA PHE A 25 -9.96 9.14 -9.79
C PHE A 25 -9.32 9.98 -8.68
N HIS A 26 -9.44 11.32 -8.69
CA HIS A 26 -8.86 12.25 -7.70
C HIS A 26 -7.43 11.86 -7.28
N GLY A 27 -6.93 12.30 -6.13
CA GLY A 27 -5.64 11.81 -5.63
C GLY A 27 -5.71 10.32 -5.28
N THR A 28 -5.45 9.45 -6.25
CA THR A 28 -5.58 7.98 -6.12
C THR A 28 -4.44 7.42 -5.30
N SER A 29 -4.74 6.83 -4.15
CA SER A 29 -3.71 6.44 -3.19
C SER A 29 -3.46 4.95 -3.14
N GLY A 30 -4.43 4.09 -3.51
CA GLY A 30 -4.28 2.64 -3.43
C GLY A 30 -5.06 1.87 -4.47
N ILE A 31 -4.60 0.65 -4.74
CA ILE A 31 -5.24 -0.31 -5.65
C ILE A 31 -5.00 -1.74 -5.13
N ALA A 32 -6.02 -2.60 -5.23
CA ALA A 32 -5.97 -3.99 -4.80
C ALA A 32 -6.93 -4.87 -5.62
N PHE A 33 -6.77 -6.20 -5.53
CA PHE A 33 -7.63 -7.18 -6.19
C PHE A 33 -8.21 -8.16 -5.18
N ASN A 34 -9.45 -8.57 -5.37
CA ASN A 34 -10.04 -9.68 -4.63
C ASN A 34 -9.83 -11.02 -5.37
N SER A 35 -10.26 -12.12 -4.74
CA SER A 35 -10.16 -13.48 -5.27
C SER A 35 -10.88 -13.70 -6.62
N LYS A 36 -11.84 -12.84 -6.96
CA LYS A 36 -12.58 -12.85 -8.23
C LYS A 36 -11.91 -12.01 -9.32
N GLY A 37 -10.79 -11.37 -9.01
CA GLY A 37 -10.11 -10.45 -9.91
C GLY A 37 -10.79 -9.08 -10.06
N HIS A 38 -11.78 -8.77 -9.22
CA HIS A 38 -12.34 -7.42 -9.17
C HIS A 38 -11.27 -6.45 -8.67
N ILE A 39 -11.32 -5.23 -9.19
CA ILE A 39 -10.34 -4.19 -8.94
C ILE A 39 -10.93 -3.21 -7.94
N PHE A 40 -10.22 -2.97 -6.85
CA PHE A 40 -10.60 -1.97 -5.86
C PHE A 40 -9.61 -0.83 -5.93
N VAL A 41 -10.13 0.40 -5.96
CA VAL A 41 -9.34 1.63 -6.00
C VAL A 41 -9.76 2.50 -4.83
N ILE A 42 -8.80 3.07 -4.12
CA ILE A 42 -9.05 4.11 -3.13
C ILE A 42 -8.45 5.45 -3.57
N HIS A 43 -9.20 6.53 -3.37
CA HIS A 43 -8.76 7.88 -3.70
C HIS A 43 -9.26 8.95 -2.72
N ARG A 44 -8.78 10.18 -2.92
CA ARG A 44 -9.01 11.34 -2.04
C ARG A 44 -10.11 12.26 -2.56
N GLY A 45 -11.27 11.69 -2.90
CA GLY A 45 -12.42 12.43 -3.43
C GLY A 45 -13.75 11.79 -3.03
N PRO A 46 -14.88 12.30 -3.52
CA PRO A 46 -16.20 11.69 -3.34
C PRO A 46 -16.20 10.25 -3.85
N MET A 47 -16.97 9.36 -3.21
CA MET A 47 -16.96 7.92 -3.48
C MET A 47 -15.55 7.32 -3.40
N PRO A 48 -14.86 7.48 -2.25
CA PRO A 48 -13.42 7.27 -2.16
C PRO A 48 -12.98 5.83 -2.40
N LEU A 49 -13.83 4.83 -2.14
CA LEU A 49 -13.60 3.43 -2.51
C LEU A 49 -14.49 3.07 -3.70
N MET A 50 -13.87 2.59 -4.78
CA MET A 50 -14.56 2.13 -5.98
C MET A 50 -14.18 0.68 -6.28
N GLU A 51 -15.17 -0.10 -6.70
CA GLU A 51 -15.01 -1.48 -7.16
C GLU A 51 -15.34 -1.57 -8.65
N PHE A 52 -14.51 -2.28 -9.38
CA PHE A 52 -14.65 -2.56 -10.80
C PHE A 52 -14.54 -4.05 -11.07
N ASP A 53 -15.17 -4.51 -12.15
CA ASP A 53 -14.93 -5.87 -12.64
C ASP A 53 -13.51 -5.97 -13.26
N PRO A 54 -13.04 -7.19 -13.62
CA PRO A 54 -11.72 -7.35 -14.21
C PRO A 54 -11.50 -6.53 -15.49
N ASP A 55 -12.55 -6.17 -16.22
CA ASP A 55 -12.44 -5.41 -17.47
C ASP A 55 -12.49 -3.88 -17.25
N GLY A 56 -12.61 -3.45 -16.00
CA GLY A 56 -12.63 -2.04 -15.59
C GLY A 56 -14.03 -1.43 -15.63
N ASN A 57 -15.10 -2.22 -15.74
CA ASN A 57 -16.46 -1.69 -15.63
C ASN A 57 -16.78 -1.40 -14.16
N PHE A 58 -17.27 -0.19 -13.86
CA PHE A 58 -17.66 0.18 -12.50
C PHE A 58 -18.81 -0.69 -11.99
N ILE A 59 -18.64 -1.26 -10.81
CA ILE A 59 -19.65 -2.06 -10.11
C ILE A 59 -20.36 -1.19 -9.08
N ARG A 60 -19.60 -0.52 -8.21
CA ARG A 60 -20.12 0.30 -7.11
C ARG A 60 -19.02 1.15 -6.47
N GLY A 61 -19.42 2.08 -5.63
CA GLY A 61 -18.52 2.77 -4.73
C GLY A 61 -19.16 3.07 -3.37
N PHE A 62 -18.31 3.33 -2.38
CA PHE A 62 -18.68 3.47 -0.98
C PHE A 62 -17.60 4.24 -0.19
N GLY A 63 -17.87 4.49 1.09
CA GLY A 63 -16.92 5.15 2.00
C GLY A 63 -17.02 6.67 2.07
N ASP A 64 -18.06 7.28 1.51
CA ASP A 64 -18.28 8.73 1.60
C ASP A 64 -18.31 9.24 3.05
N GLY A 65 -17.58 10.32 3.31
CA GLY A 65 -17.43 10.92 4.65
C GLY A 65 -16.51 10.16 5.61
N MET A 66 -15.99 8.99 5.22
CA MET A 66 -15.11 8.18 6.08
C MET A 66 -13.64 8.59 5.98
N PHE A 67 -13.20 9.13 4.84
CA PHE A 67 -11.81 9.44 4.54
C PHE A 67 -11.58 10.95 4.41
N GLU A 68 -10.48 11.44 4.97
CA GLU A 68 -9.99 12.82 4.83
C GLU A 68 -8.73 12.88 3.96
N ARG A 69 -7.85 11.88 4.07
CA ARG A 69 -6.70 11.66 3.20
C ARG A 69 -6.36 10.18 3.21
N SER A 70 -7.09 9.41 2.40
CA SER A 70 -6.86 7.98 2.22
C SER A 70 -5.41 7.69 1.80
N HIS A 71 -4.89 6.55 2.26
CA HIS A 71 -3.52 6.12 1.99
C HIS A 71 -3.43 4.69 1.46
N GLY A 72 -3.46 3.69 2.33
CA GLY A 72 -3.28 2.29 1.98
C GLY A 72 -4.60 1.60 1.63
N LEU A 73 -4.53 0.64 0.71
CA LEU A 73 -5.60 -0.28 0.36
C LEU A 73 -5.05 -1.69 0.17
N ARG A 74 -5.64 -2.65 0.87
CA ARG A 74 -5.32 -4.07 0.76
C ARG A 74 -6.57 -4.92 0.80
N ILE A 75 -6.49 -6.10 0.19
CA ILE A 75 -7.52 -7.12 0.28
C ILE A 75 -6.85 -8.37 0.84
N ASP A 76 -7.42 -8.90 1.92
CA ASP A 76 -6.90 -10.12 2.55
C ASP A 76 -7.43 -11.39 1.84
N ALA A 77 -6.93 -12.55 2.27
CA ALA A 77 -7.27 -13.83 1.67
C ALA A 77 -8.77 -14.22 1.81
N GLN A 78 -9.53 -13.52 2.67
CA GLN A 78 -10.97 -13.71 2.85
C GLN A 78 -11.80 -12.65 2.10
N ASP A 79 -11.17 -11.89 1.20
CA ASP A 79 -11.75 -10.78 0.46
C ASP A 79 -12.22 -9.61 1.35
N ASN A 80 -11.71 -9.48 2.59
CA ASN A 80 -11.95 -8.27 3.36
C ASN A 80 -11.09 -7.13 2.84
N ILE A 81 -11.68 -5.93 2.83
CA ILE A 81 -11.07 -4.72 2.29
C ILE A 81 -10.54 -3.91 3.46
N TRP A 82 -9.22 -3.71 3.48
CA TRP A 82 -8.52 -2.93 4.48
C TRP A 82 -8.11 -1.58 3.89
N ALA A 83 -8.54 -0.51 4.53
CA ALA A 83 -8.27 0.85 4.08
C ALA A 83 -7.81 1.72 5.24
N THR A 84 -6.84 2.60 4.99
CA THR A 84 -6.30 3.52 6.00
C THR A 84 -6.47 4.96 5.59
N ASP A 85 -6.57 5.82 6.60
CA ASP A 85 -6.64 7.25 6.44
C ASP A 85 -5.65 7.96 7.39
N VAL A 86 -4.63 8.56 6.78
CA VAL A 86 -3.53 9.19 7.51
C VAL A 86 -3.89 10.55 8.11
N ARG A 87 -5.07 11.12 7.82
CA ARG A 87 -5.49 12.43 8.38
C ARG A 87 -6.50 12.30 9.49
N SER A 88 -7.45 11.41 9.31
CA SER A 88 -8.46 11.10 10.32
C SER A 88 -7.96 10.09 11.36
N ASN A 89 -6.78 9.49 11.17
CA ASN A 89 -6.15 8.48 12.03
C ASN A 89 -6.99 7.21 12.16
N MET A 90 -7.49 6.72 11.04
CA MET A 90 -8.43 5.60 11.00
C MET A 90 -7.88 4.44 10.16
N VAL A 91 -8.17 3.23 10.62
CA VAL A 91 -8.05 1.99 9.86
C VAL A 91 -9.43 1.33 9.83
N TYR A 92 -9.85 0.94 8.64
CA TYR A 92 -11.16 0.34 8.39
C TYR A 92 -10.99 -1.05 7.79
N LYS A 93 -11.78 -2.00 8.28
CA LYS A 93 -12.02 -3.29 7.64
C LYS A 93 -13.46 -3.33 7.14
N PHE A 94 -13.64 -3.58 5.85
CA PHE A 94 -14.94 -3.87 5.27
C PHE A 94 -15.01 -5.34 4.85
N ALA A 95 -16.18 -5.94 4.97
CA ALA A 95 -16.49 -7.18 4.28
C ALA A 95 -16.32 -7.01 2.76
N SER A 96 -16.21 -8.11 2.03
CA SER A 96 -16.29 -8.11 0.56
C SER A 96 -17.58 -7.47 0.02
N SER A 97 -18.64 -7.40 0.84
CA SER A 97 -19.88 -6.68 0.53
C SER A 97 -19.81 -5.17 0.73
N GLY A 98 -18.69 -4.58 1.14
CA GLY A 98 -18.56 -3.15 1.45
C GLY A 98 -19.18 -2.74 2.79
N ARG A 99 -19.78 -3.68 3.55
CA ARG A 99 -20.22 -3.45 4.93
C ARG A 99 -19.01 -3.25 5.83
N LEU A 100 -19.00 -2.18 6.63
CA LEU A 100 -17.98 -1.94 7.64
C LEU A 100 -18.06 -2.98 8.76
N GLU A 101 -16.94 -3.63 9.08
CA GLU A 101 -16.86 -4.68 10.11
C GLU A 101 -15.91 -4.33 11.25
N MET A 102 -14.86 -3.56 10.99
CA MET A 102 -13.93 -3.11 12.03
C MET A 102 -13.53 -1.66 11.81
N VAL A 103 -13.41 -0.95 12.92
CA VAL A 103 -12.81 0.37 13.00
C VAL A 103 -11.75 0.35 14.08
N LEU A 104 -10.52 0.71 13.70
CA LEU A 104 -9.43 1.00 14.63
C LEU A 104 -9.09 2.48 14.44
N GLY A 105 -8.88 3.22 15.52
CA GLY A 105 -8.74 4.68 15.46
C GLY A 105 -9.88 5.41 16.16
N VAL A 106 -9.64 6.68 16.51
CA VAL A 106 -10.68 7.61 16.93
C VAL A 106 -10.58 8.84 16.03
N LYS A 107 -11.63 9.08 15.23
CA LYS A 107 -11.59 10.11 14.19
C LYS A 107 -11.24 11.48 14.80
N GLY A 108 -10.28 12.16 14.17
CA GLY A 108 -9.84 13.50 14.57
C GLY A 108 -8.94 13.55 15.81
N HIS A 109 -8.55 12.38 16.36
CA HIS A 109 -7.64 12.30 17.50
C HIS A 109 -6.33 11.63 17.08
N THR A 110 -5.21 12.27 17.39
CA THR A 110 -3.86 11.73 17.24
C THR A 110 -3.32 11.37 18.61
N GLY A 111 -2.62 10.24 18.72
CA GLY A 111 -1.89 9.90 19.95
C GLY A 111 -1.10 8.61 19.81
N GLU A 112 -0.21 8.38 20.76
CA GLU A 112 0.46 7.09 20.87
C GLU A 112 -0.55 6.01 21.27
N TRP A 113 -0.41 4.83 20.67
CA TRP A 113 -1.15 3.68 21.14
C TRP A 113 -0.67 3.29 22.54
N HIS A 114 -1.54 3.46 23.54
CA HIS A 114 -1.23 3.06 24.91
C HIS A 114 -1.75 1.64 25.16
N PRO A 115 -0.91 0.66 25.53
CA PRO A 115 -1.30 -0.75 25.68
C PRO A 115 -2.41 -0.98 26.73
N PHE A 116 -2.55 -0.07 27.70
CA PHE A 116 -3.59 -0.10 28.73
C PHE A 116 -4.60 1.05 28.60
N GLY A 117 -4.53 1.80 27.50
CA GLY A 117 -5.41 2.92 27.22
C GLY A 117 -6.71 2.41 26.63
N HIS A 118 -7.84 2.98 27.05
CA HIS A 118 -9.14 2.67 26.49
C HIS A 118 -9.35 3.28 25.09
N LEU A 119 -8.44 4.15 24.62
CA LEU A 119 -8.50 4.79 23.32
C LEU A 119 -7.54 4.14 22.32
N ARG A 120 -8.11 3.68 21.21
CA ARG A 120 -7.42 3.13 20.04
C ARG A 120 -6.88 4.28 19.18
N LEU A 121 -5.87 5.01 19.64
CA LEU A 121 -5.31 6.15 18.90
C LEU A 121 -4.21 5.71 17.93
N PHE A 122 -4.20 6.32 16.75
CA PHE A 122 -3.13 6.20 15.78
C PHE A 122 -2.49 7.56 15.51
N ASP A 123 -1.32 7.52 14.88
CA ASP A 123 -0.61 8.70 14.42
C ASP A 123 -0.21 8.54 12.95
N GLU A 124 -1.13 8.94 12.07
CA GLU A 124 -1.01 8.85 10.61
C GLU A 124 -0.79 7.40 10.09
N PRO A 125 -1.78 6.47 10.22
CA PRO A 125 -1.66 5.08 9.79
C PRO A 125 -1.56 4.98 8.26
N ASN A 126 -0.41 4.50 7.77
CA ASN A 126 -0.11 4.34 6.36
C ASN A 126 -0.84 3.14 5.76
N GLU A 127 -0.75 1.97 6.38
CA GLU A 127 -1.21 0.72 5.78
C GLU A 127 -1.57 -0.30 6.85
N ALA A 128 -2.56 -1.14 6.54
CA ALA A 128 -2.91 -2.31 7.33
C ALA A 128 -2.85 -3.57 6.45
N VAL A 129 -2.21 -4.63 6.94
CA VAL A 129 -2.22 -5.96 6.30
C VAL A 129 -2.56 -7.03 7.33
N VAL A 130 -3.02 -8.17 6.85
CA VAL A 130 -3.22 -9.38 7.66
C VAL A 130 -2.03 -10.31 7.44
N GLY A 131 -1.37 -10.71 8.52
CA GLY A 131 -0.28 -11.66 8.49
C GLY A 131 -0.76 -13.12 8.30
N PRO A 132 0.16 -14.07 8.10
CA PRO A 132 -0.19 -15.47 7.84
C PRO A 132 -0.99 -16.16 8.95
N THR A 133 -0.91 -15.65 10.19
CA THR A 133 -1.63 -16.17 11.37
C THR A 133 -3.02 -15.53 11.57
N GLY A 134 -3.39 -14.55 10.75
CA GLY A 134 -4.62 -13.77 10.91
C GLY A 134 -4.45 -12.50 11.76
N ASP A 135 -3.27 -12.28 12.34
CA ASP A 135 -2.94 -11.04 13.06
C ASP A 135 -2.90 -9.83 12.12
N ILE A 136 -3.33 -8.67 12.60
CA ILE A 136 -3.37 -7.43 11.83
C ILE A 136 -2.13 -6.61 12.16
N TYR A 137 -1.47 -6.10 11.11
CA TYR A 137 -0.28 -5.26 11.22
C TYR A 137 -0.57 -3.89 10.61
N VAL A 138 -0.50 -2.85 11.42
CA VAL A 138 -0.69 -1.46 11.00
C VAL A 138 0.64 -0.73 11.05
N LEU A 139 1.10 -0.23 9.91
CA LEU A 139 2.21 0.70 9.82
C LEU A 139 1.69 2.13 9.91
N GLN A 140 2.36 2.96 10.70
CA GLN A 140 2.01 4.38 10.84
C GLN A 140 3.24 5.29 10.77
N GLY A 141 3.00 6.60 10.69
CA GLY A 141 4.02 7.65 10.64
C GLY A 141 4.26 8.23 9.24
N HIS A 142 3.20 8.51 8.48
CA HIS A 142 3.28 9.01 7.09
C HIS A 142 3.91 10.41 6.94
N GLY A 143 3.91 11.25 7.97
CA GLY A 143 4.36 12.63 7.85
C GLY A 143 5.16 13.07 9.07
N LYS A 144 4.46 13.61 10.05
CA LYS A 144 5.07 14.04 11.31
C LYS A 144 4.84 13.04 12.43
N GLY A 145 3.97 12.06 12.22
CA GLY A 145 3.62 11.08 13.22
C GLY A 145 4.76 10.15 13.61
N GLU A 146 4.60 9.52 14.78
CA GLU A 146 5.57 8.56 15.31
C GLU A 146 5.56 7.25 14.53
N SER A 147 6.65 6.97 13.83
CA SER A 147 6.77 5.83 12.92
C SER A 147 6.94 4.52 13.67
N ARG A 148 5.95 3.63 13.58
CA ARG A 148 5.93 2.34 14.28
C ARG A 148 5.10 1.32 13.49
N VAL A 149 5.29 0.04 13.83
CA VAL A 149 4.33 -1.02 13.49
C VAL A 149 3.54 -1.38 14.73
N LEU A 150 2.24 -1.54 14.59
CA LEU A 150 1.33 -2.00 15.63
C LEU A 150 0.72 -3.34 15.19
N LYS A 151 0.74 -4.32 16.09
CA LYS A 151 0.21 -5.66 15.87
C LYS A 151 -1.03 -5.87 16.73
N PHE A 152 -2.07 -6.42 16.12
CA PHE A 152 -3.34 -6.76 16.74
C PHE A 152 -3.70 -8.21 16.44
N ASP A 153 -4.52 -8.84 17.28
CA ASP A 153 -5.17 -10.09 16.91
C ASP A 153 -6.25 -9.85 15.84
N SER A 154 -6.90 -10.92 15.37
CA SER A 154 -7.94 -10.86 14.36
C SER A 154 -9.20 -10.07 14.78
N ASP A 155 -9.40 -9.87 16.09
CA ASP A 155 -10.51 -9.13 16.68
C ASP A 155 -10.18 -7.64 16.92
N GLY A 156 -8.93 -7.24 16.62
CA GLY A 156 -8.45 -5.87 16.78
C GLY A 156 -8.01 -5.55 18.21
N THR A 157 -7.73 -6.56 19.04
CA THR A 157 -7.08 -6.39 20.35
C THR A 157 -5.60 -6.15 20.14
N PHE A 158 -5.05 -5.12 20.79
CA PHE A 158 -3.63 -4.81 20.69
C PHE A 158 -2.75 -5.90 21.31
N LEU A 159 -1.71 -6.30 20.58
CA LEU A 159 -0.75 -7.32 21.02
C LEU A 159 0.62 -6.71 21.28
N ALA A 160 1.17 -5.95 20.33
CA ALA A 160 2.53 -5.44 20.40
C ALA A 160 2.75 -4.22 19.51
N THR A 161 3.84 -3.50 19.76
CA THR A 161 4.36 -2.48 18.85
C THR A 161 5.88 -2.49 18.86
N TRP A 162 6.48 -2.15 17.72
CA TRP A 162 7.92 -1.96 17.61
C TRP A 162 8.25 -0.84 16.61
N GLY A 163 9.52 -0.46 16.65
CA GLY A 163 10.07 0.63 15.87
C GLY A 163 10.05 1.96 16.59
N GLY A 164 10.18 3.02 15.82
CA GLY A 164 10.29 4.40 16.29
C GLY A 164 10.95 5.25 15.22
N LYS A 165 10.75 6.56 15.28
CA LYS A 165 11.36 7.48 14.33
C LYS A 165 12.89 7.44 14.42
N GLY A 166 13.58 7.30 13.29
CA GLY A 166 15.04 7.31 13.24
C GLY A 166 15.64 6.66 11.98
N LYS A 167 16.95 6.40 12.04
CA LYS A 167 17.73 5.90 10.90
C LYS A 167 18.44 4.57 11.17
N GLY A 168 18.46 4.12 12.42
CA GLY A 168 19.07 2.85 12.80
C GLY A 168 18.25 1.63 12.36
N PRO A 169 18.81 0.42 12.46
CA PRO A 169 18.06 -0.82 12.31
C PRO A 169 16.85 -0.86 13.23
N GLY A 170 15.69 -1.24 12.71
CA GLY A 170 14.43 -1.27 13.46
C GLY A 170 13.77 0.10 13.63
N GLN A 171 14.42 1.21 13.28
CA GLN A 171 13.82 2.54 13.25
C GLN A 171 13.32 2.88 11.85
N PHE A 172 12.41 3.85 11.73
CA PHE A 172 11.81 4.24 10.45
C PHE A 172 11.82 5.77 10.28
N ASP A 173 11.90 6.25 9.05
CA ASP A 173 11.65 7.64 8.69
C ASP A 173 10.69 7.68 7.50
N LEU A 174 9.43 8.02 7.81
CA LEU A 174 8.34 8.06 6.85
C LEU A 174 8.15 6.70 6.16
N PRO A 175 7.91 5.61 6.90
CA PRO A 175 7.67 4.31 6.29
C PRO A 175 6.35 4.38 5.52
N HIS A 176 6.26 3.64 4.42
CA HIS A 176 5.22 3.88 3.42
C HIS A 176 4.34 2.68 3.14
N SER A 177 4.93 1.48 3.09
CA SER A 177 4.21 0.24 2.78
C SER A 177 4.82 -0.97 3.47
N LEU A 178 4.01 -2.00 3.73
CA LEU A 178 4.46 -3.28 4.27
C LEU A 178 3.84 -4.47 3.51
N VAL A 179 4.57 -5.59 3.38
CA VAL A 179 4.07 -6.85 2.82
C VAL A 179 4.71 -8.05 3.51
N PHE A 180 3.99 -9.18 3.57
CA PHE A 180 4.52 -10.46 4.03
C PHE A 180 5.03 -11.31 2.87
N ASP A 181 6.12 -12.04 3.07
CA ASP A 181 6.50 -13.18 2.23
C ASP A 181 5.88 -14.50 2.74
N ALA A 182 6.03 -15.57 1.97
CA ALA A 182 5.49 -16.88 2.29
C ALA A 182 6.17 -17.54 3.51
N GLN A 183 7.31 -17.02 3.98
CA GLN A 183 7.97 -17.45 5.20
C GLN A 183 7.48 -16.68 6.43
N GLY A 184 6.59 -15.71 6.25
CA GLY A 184 6.05 -14.88 7.31
C GLY A 184 6.98 -13.75 7.73
N LEU A 185 7.98 -13.40 6.91
CA LEU A 185 8.78 -12.20 7.14
C LEU A 185 8.08 -10.97 6.57
N LEU A 186 8.23 -9.87 7.28
CA LEU A 186 7.61 -8.59 6.99
C LEU A 186 8.62 -7.66 6.31
N HIS A 187 8.34 -7.25 5.08
CA HIS A 187 9.15 -6.31 4.30
C HIS A 187 8.51 -4.93 4.34
N ILE A 188 9.24 -3.92 4.80
CA ILE A 188 8.74 -2.56 5.03
C ILE A 188 9.54 -1.56 4.20
N ALA A 189 8.86 -0.79 3.36
CA ALA A 189 9.44 0.34 2.64
C ALA A 189 9.63 1.52 3.61
N ASP A 190 10.87 1.87 3.89
CA ASP A 190 11.28 2.98 4.75
C ASP A 190 11.76 4.14 3.88
N ARG A 191 10.80 4.99 3.49
CA ARG A 191 10.91 5.87 2.31
C ARG A 191 12.04 6.89 2.42
N ASN A 192 12.11 7.64 3.53
CA ASN A 192 13.10 8.72 3.64
C ASN A 192 14.49 8.18 3.98
N ASN A 193 14.58 7.03 4.62
CA ASN A 193 15.85 6.30 4.77
C ASN A 193 16.25 5.57 3.49
N ALA A 194 15.38 5.55 2.48
CA ALA A 194 15.62 5.01 1.16
C ALA A 194 16.11 3.55 1.19
N ARG A 195 15.38 2.73 1.95
CA ARG A 195 15.68 1.32 2.18
C ARG A 195 14.40 0.50 2.30
N ILE A 196 14.55 -0.82 2.21
CA ILE A 196 13.55 -1.79 2.65
C ILE A 196 14.15 -2.53 3.84
N GLN A 197 13.42 -2.61 4.95
CA GLN A 197 13.81 -3.39 6.12
C GLN A 197 12.94 -4.65 6.21
N VAL A 198 13.52 -5.74 6.71
CA VAL A 198 12.85 -7.02 6.90
C VAL A 198 12.83 -7.40 8.37
N PHE A 199 11.67 -7.83 8.84
CA PHE A 199 11.41 -8.24 10.22
C PHE A 199 10.78 -9.64 10.24
N ASP A 200 10.81 -10.31 11.38
CA ASP A 200 9.89 -11.42 11.63
C ASP A 200 8.51 -10.92 12.11
N ALA A 201 7.59 -11.86 12.34
CA ALA A 201 6.22 -11.59 12.77
C ALA A 201 6.09 -10.98 14.19
N ASP A 202 7.17 -11.03 14.98
CA ASP A 202 7.24 -10.49 16.35
C ASP A 202 7.97 -9.14 16.40
N GLY A 203 8.42 -8.63 15.25
CA GLY A 203 9.06 -7.33 15.12
C GLY A 203 10.56 -7.33 15.34
N ASN A 204 11.21 -8.51 15.34
CA ASN A 204 12.67 -8.57 15.39
C ASN A 204 13.25 -8.21 14.03
N TYR A 205 14.18 -7.25 14.01
CA TYR A 205 14.90 -6.86 12.81
C TYR A 205 15.76 -8.01 12.29
N ILE A 206 15.67 -8.29 10.99
CA ILE A 206 16.44 -9.36 10.32
C ILE A 206 17.54 -8.78 9.43
N ARG A 207 17.18 -7.89 8.49
CA ARG A 207 18.10 -7.29 7.50
C ARG A 207 17.50 -6.07 6.83
N GLU A 208 18.28 -5.40 5.99
CA GLU A 208 17.83 -4.32 5.13
C GLU A 208 18.56 -4.30 3.79
N SER A 209 17.95 -3.65 2.81
CA SER A 209 18.52 -3.38 1.48
C SER A 209 18.37 -1.91 1.12
N ALA A 210 19.39 -1.34 0.47
CA ALA A 210 19.35 0.04 0.00
C ALA A 210 18.49 0.18 -1.28
N HIS A 211 17.60 1.16 -1.29
CA HIS A 211 16.76 1.52 -2.42
C HIS A 211 16.75 3.05 -2.59
N PRO A 212 17.85 3.66 -3.06
CA PRO A 212 17.97 5.10 -2.93
C PRO A 212 17.01 5.87 -3.84
N GLY A 213 16.39 6.90 -3.26
CA GLY A 213 15.20 7.59 -3.76
C GLY A 213 14.03 7.36 -2.78
N ALA A 214 12.81 7.15 -3.28
CA ALA A 214 11.62 7.02 -2.42
C ALA A 214 10.89 5.69 -2.69
N PRO A 215 11.26 4.58 -2.03
CA PRO A 215 10.45 3.36 -2.09
C PRO A 215 9.09 3.63 -1.43
N CYS A 216 8.00 3.45 -2.18
CA CYS A 216 6.64 3.73 -1.71
C CYS A 216 5.85 2.42 -1.58
N GLY A 217 5.15 2.02 -2.63
CA GLY A 217 4.27 0.85 -2.61
C GLY A 217 5.03 -0.44 -2.83
N LEU A 218 4.80 -1.41 -1.95
CA LEU A 218 5.24 -2.79 -2.12
C LEU A 218 4.04 -3.68 -2.48
N PHE A 219 4.30 -4.73 -3.26
CA PHE A 219 3.35 -5.82 -3.48
C PHE A 219 4.11 -7.14 -3.57
N MET A 220 3.74 -8.13 -2.75
CA MET A 220 4.30 -9.48 -2.82
C MET A 220 3.59 -10.27 -3.93
N GLY A 221 4.33 -10.63 -4.98
CA GLY A 221 3.83 -11.50 -6.03
C GLY A 221 3.68 -12.95 -5.56
N ALA A 222 2.79 -13.70 -6.22
CA ALA A 222 2.63 -15.13 -5.97
C ALA A 222 3.92 -15.93 -6.24
N ASP A 223 4.80 -15.39 -7.07
CA ASP A 223 6.13 -15.92 -7.38
C ASP A 223 7.22 -15.50 -6.38
N GLN A 224 6.83 -14.95 -5.22
CA GLN A 224 7.73 -14.52 -4.14
C GLN A 224 8.77 -13.49 -4.59
N HIS A 225 8.37 -12.61 -5.50
CA HIS A 225 9.10 -11.41 -5.82
C HIS A 225 8.32 -10.17 -5.37
N ILE A 226 9.05 -9.15 -4.96
CA ILE A 226 8.45 -7.90 -4.50
C ILE A 226 8.38 -6.93 -5.67
N TRP A 227 7.18 -6.46 -5.98
CA TRP A 227 6.98 -5.35 -6.89
C TRP A 227 7.06 -4.03 -6.12
N LEU A 228 7.86 -3.10 -6.63
CA LEU A 228 8.13 -1.81 -6.01
C LEU A 228 7.68 -0.66 -6.94
N ALA A 229 6.76 0.17 -6.44
CA ALA A 229 6.48 1.49 -6.97
C ALA A 229 7.40 2.52 -6.30
N HIS A 230 8.26 3.16 -7.10
CA HIS A 230 9.37 3.96 -6.60
C HIS A 230 9.04 5.46 -6.52
N GLY A 231 7.88 5.80 -5.96
CA GLY A 231 7.49 7.16 -5.57
C GLY A 231 7.70 8.20 -6.66
N HIS A 232 8.31 9.32 -6.28
CA HIS A 232 8.63 10.43 -7.18
C HIS A 232 9.68 10.10 -8.24
N ALA A 233 10.44 9.01 -8.10
CA ALA A 233 11.33 8.58 -9.16
C ALA A 233 10.54 7.99 -10.35
N GLY A 234 9.31 7.54 -10.12
CA GLY A 234 8.40 7.07 -11.17
C GLY A 234 8.81 5.76 -11.83
N HIS A 235 9.59 4.92 -11.15
CA HIS A 235 9.99 3.62 -11.65
C HIS A 235 9.14 2.50 -11.04
N VAL A 236 8.94 1.44 -11.82
CA VAL A 236 8.36 0.18 -11.37
C VAL A 236 9.42 -0.90 -11.49
N MET A 237 9.67 -1.59 -10.39
CA MET A 237 10.74 -2.58 -10.26
C MET A 237 10.22 -3.89 -9.72
N LYS A 238 10.94 -4.96 -10.01
CA LYS A 238 10.78 -6.27 -9.40
C LYS A 238 12.04 -6.62 -8.63
N LEU A 239 11.87 -7.07 -7.38
CA LEU A 239 12.94 -7.42 -6.46
C LEU A 239 12.85 -8.89 -6.07
N ASP A 240 13.98 -9.50 -5.74
CA ASP A 240 14.00 -10.75 -4.98
C ASP A 240 13.71 -10.48 -3.48
N LEU A 241 13.56 -11.54 -2.68
CA LEU A 241 13.33 -11.42 -1.22
C LEU A 241 14.54 -10.88 -0.44
N ASN A 242 15.71 -10.74 -1.06
CA ASN A 242 16.86 -10.07 -0.45
C ASN A 242 16.89 -8.57 -0.77
N GLY A 243 15.91 -8.07 -1.54
CA GLY A 243 15.83 -6.67 -1.94
C GLY A 243 16.70 -6.33 -3.16
N ASN A 244 17.27 -7.32 -3.85
CA ASN A 244 18.02 -7.05 -5.08
C ASN A 244 17.06 -6.74 -6.22
N VAL A 245 17.34 -5.70 -7.02
CA VAL A 245 16.55 -5.40 -8.21
C VAL A 245 16.84 -6.44 -9.29
N VAL A 246 15.85 -7.28 -9.61
CA VAL A 246 15.95 -8.32 -10.64
C VAL A 246 15.31 -7.92 -11.97
N GLY A 247 14.59 -6.80 -12.00
CA GLY A 247 14.12 -6.22 -13.25
C GLY A 247 13.43 -4.86 -13.08
N VAL A 248 13.36 -4.11 -14.18
CA VAL A 248 12.75 -2.77 -14.24
C VAL A 248 11.80 -2.69 -15.43
N ILE A 249 10.64 -2.05 -15.28
CA ILE A 249 9.82 -1.68 -16.44
C ILE A 249 10.44 -0.45 -17.11
N GLU A 250 10.79 -0.59 -18.39
CA GLU A 250 11.38 0.50 -19.17
C GLU A 250 10.40 1.65 -19.41
N GLY A 251 10.94 2.84 -19.65
CA GLY A 251 10.13 4.01 -19.97
C GLY A 251 9.49 4.69 -18.75
N GLY A 252 9.74 4.20 -17.53
CA GLY A 252 9.39 4.86 -16.27
C GLY A 252 10.00 6.27 -16.12
N GLY A 253 9.63 6.96 -15.06
CA GLY A 253 10.13 8.28 -14.69
C GLY A 253 9.02 9.30 -14.40
N GLN A 254 9.43 10.52 -14.10
CA GLN A 254 8.51 11.63 -13.85
C GLN A 254 7.77 12.07 -15.12
N GLY A 255 6.50 12.46 -14.98
CA GLY A 255 5.71 13.04 -16.05
C GLY A 255 4.22 12.72 -15.97
N LYS A 256 3.47 13.13 -17.00
CA LYS A 256 2.01 13.02 -17.08
C LYS A 256 1.51 12.10 -18.19
N THR A 257 2.39 11.48 -18.96
CA THR A 257 2.03 10.55 -20.05
C THR A 257 1.91 9.12 -19.54
N THR A 258 1.43 8.21 -20.39
CA THR A 258 1.38 6.76 -20.09
C THR A 258 2.76 6.25 -19.69
N GLY A 259 2.83 5.49 -18.59
CA GLY A 259 4.09 4.99 -18.04
C GLY A 259 4.94 6.02 -17.28
N LYS A 260 4.50 7.28 -17.17
CA LYS A 260 5.14 8.33 -16.35
C LYS A 260 4.30 8.70 -15.14
N TYR A 261 4.95 9.21 -14.10
CA TYR A 261 4.32 9.43 -12.80
C TYR A 261 4.53 10.84 -12.27
N GLY A 262 3.53 11.35 -11.57
CA GLY A 262 3.73 12.41 -10.58
C GLY A 262 4.24 11.77 -9.29
N GLU A 263 3.61 10.68 -8.86
CA GLU A 263 4.06 9.84 -7.74
C GLU A 263 3.58 8.40 -7.94
N ALA A 264 4.49 7.47 -8.23
CA ALA A 264 4.17 6.03 -8.25
C ALA A 264 3.97 5.55 -6.81
N HIS A 265 2.72 5.50 -6.34
CA HIS A 265 2.41 5.47 -4.92
C HIS A 265 2.15 4.05 -4.38
N TYR A 266 1.10 3.38 -4.86
CA TYR A 266 0.81 1.98 -4.55
C TYR A 266 0.80 1.14 -5.82
N ILE A 267 1.10 -0.15 -5.67
CA ILE A 267 1.17 -1.12 -6.75
C ILE A 267 0.41 -2.39 -6.36
N ALA A 268 -0.21 -3.02 -7.35
CA ALA A 268 -0.74 -4.36 -7.24
C ALA A 268 -0.60 -5.07 -8.59
N VAL A 269 -0.45 -6.40 -8.56
CA VAL A 269 -0.46 -7.24 -9.76
C VAL A 269 -1.72 -8.10 -9.75
N SER A 270 -2.43 -8.09 -10.88
CA SER A 270 -3.68 -8.83 -11.03
C SER A 270 -3.41 -10.32 -11.21
N PRO A 271 -4.42 -11.20 -11.00
CA PRO A 271 -4.33 -12.62 -11.33
C PRO A 271 -4.02 -12.93 -12.80
N ARG A 272 -4.17 -11.95 -13.70
CA ARG A 272 -3.85 -12.05 -15.13
C ARG A 272 -2.45 -11.54 -15.47
N ASP A 273 -1.60 -11.36 -14.47
CA ASP A 273 -0.23 -10.83 -14.61
C ASP A 273 -0.21 -9.43 -15.26
N GLU A 274 -1.19 -8.60 -14.90
CA GLU A 274 -1.26 -7.18 -15.27
C GLU A 274 -0.85 -6.34 -14.06
N ILE A 275 -0.03 -5.31 -14.27
CA ILE A 275 0.47 -4.47 -13.17
C ILE A 275 -0.30 -3.17 -13.17
N PHE A 276 -0.78 -2.78 -12.00
CA PHE A 276 -1.47 -1.51 -11.82
C PHE A 276 -0.77 -0.68 -10.76
N VAL A 277 -0.60 0.61 -11.04
CA VAL A 277 0.09 1.56 -10.15
C VAL A 277 -0.76 2.80 -9.96
N ALA A 278 -1.04 3.16 -8.71
CA ALA A 278 -1.71 4.41 -8.36
C ALA A 278 -0.74 5.59 -8.56
N ASP A 279 -1.14 6.55 -9.40
CA ASP A 279 -0.38 7.76 -9.71
C ASP A 279 -1.02 8.96 -9.01
N THR A 280 -0.73 9.09 -7.71
CA THR A 280 -1.46 9.96 -6.77
C THR A 280 -1.52 11.42 -7.21
N LEU A 281 -0.47 11.94 -7.84
CA LEU A 281 -0.39 13.35 -8.20
C LEU A 281 -0.95 13.66 -9.60
N ASN A 282 -1.14 12.65 -10.45
CA ASN A 282 -1.77 12.82 -11.77
C ASN A 282 -3.22 12.33 -11.82
N TRP A 283 -3.73 11.82 -10.70
CA TRP A 283 -5.13 11.44 -10.52
C TRP A 283 -5.61 10.33 -11.44
N ARG A 284 -4.85 9.23 -11.48
CA ARG A 284 -5.11 8.09 -12.34
C ARG A 284 -4.49 6.81 -11.80
N ILE A 285 -4.89 5.69 -12.42
CA ILE A 285 -4.18 4.42 -12.34
C ILE A 285 -3.41 4.20 -13.64
N GLN A 286 -2.16 3.78 -13.55
CA GLN A 286 -1.36 3.30 -14.68
C GLN A 286 -1.51 1.79 -14.79
N LYS A 287 -1.59 1.27 -16.03
CA LYS A 287 -1.70 -0.16 -16.31
C LYS A 287 -0.54 -0.62 -17.19
N TYR A 288 0.00 -1.80 -16.88
CA TYR A 288 0.97 -2.50 -17.70
C TYR A 288 0.51 -3.91 -17.98
N VAL A 289 0.78 -4.36 -19.20
CA VAL A 289 0.52 -5.73 -19.67
C VAL A 289 1.80 -6.32 -20.23
N ARG A 290 1.88 -7.65 -20.30
CA ARG A 290 3.00 -8.31 -20.98
C ARG A 290 3.04 -7.96 -22.47
N LYS A 291 4.25 -7.82 -22.99
CA LYS A 291 4.54 -7.71 -24.43
C LYS A 291 4.26 -9.02 -25.16
#